data_AF-A0A3Q2HGX4-F1
#
_entry.id   AF-A0A3Q2HGX4-F1
#
_cell.length_a   1.000
_cell.length_b   1.000
_cell.length_c   1.000
_cell.angle_alpha   90.00
_cell.angle_beta   90.00
_cell.angle_gamma   90.00
#
_symmetry.space_group_name_H-M   'P 1'
#
loop_
_entity.id
_entity.type
_entity.pdbx_description
1 polymer ?
#
loop_
_entity_poly.entity_id
_entity_poly.type
_entity_poly.pdbx_seq_one_letter_code
_entity_poly.pdbx_strand_id
1 'polypeptide(L)' 'NISGRETTRNLGNRMTDPQGMYMCQGRVRNSSLQVHYRTSDKQTLLSNDQLYQPLKDREDDHYSHLQGNQQRKK' A
#
# COMPACT_ATOMS: atom_id res chain seq x y z
N ASN A 1 0.77 29.83 -38.49
CA ASN A 1 1.70 28.74 -38.15
C ASN A 1 1.35 28.14 -36.80
N ILE A 2 0.48 27.12 -36.78
CA ILE A 2 0.54 26.05 -35.77
C ILE A 2 0.41 24.75 -36.56
N SER A 3 1.58 24.21 -36.86
CA SER A 3 1.86 22.90 -37.42
C SER A 3 1.60 21.83 -36.38
N GLY A 4 0.88 20.77 -36.75
CA GLY A 4 0.73 19.55 -35.95
C GLY A 4 -0.61 19.45 -35.23
N ARG A 5 -1.49 18.57 -35.73
CA ARG A 5 -2.74 18.21 -35.06
C ARG A 5 -2.39 17.30 -33.89
N GLU A 6 -2.13 17.86 -32.70
CA GLU A 6 -1.96 17.07 -31.48
C GLU A 6 -3.24 16.25 -31.22
N THR A 7 -3.13 14.93 -31.31
CA THR A 7 -4.23 13.98 -31.08
C THR A 7 -4.13 13.28 -29.71
N THR A 8 -3.13 13.64 -28.92
CA THR A 8 -2.80 12.99 -27.65
C THR A 8 -3.45 13.72 -26.48
N ARG A 9 -4.09 12.99 -25.58
CA ARG A 9 -4.66 13.54 -24.34
C ARG A 9 -3.77 13.17 -23.15
N ASN A 10 -3.31 14.18 -22.41
CA ASN A 10 -2.62 13.97 -21.15
C ASN A 10 -3.63 13.62 -20.03
N LEU A 11 -3.39 12.54 -19.29
CA LEU A 11 -4.25 12.04 -18.22
C LEU A 11 -3.78 12.44 -16.80
N GLY A 12 -2.71 13.24 -16.70
CA GLY A 12 -2.12 13.65 -15.43
C GLY A 12 -0.95 12.77 -14.99
N ASN A 13 -0.56 12.92 -13.72
CA ASN A 13 0.56 12.18 -13.15
C ASN A 13 0.17 10.71 -12.92
N ARG A 14 1.04 9.79 -13.33
CA ARG A 14 0.96 8.36 -13.07
C ARG A 14 0.57 8.02 -11.61
N MET A 15 1.14 8.76 -10.65
CA MET A 15 0.96 8.56 -9.20
C MET A 15 -0.44 8.87 -8.69
N THR A 16 -1.26 9.57 -9.48
CA THR A 16 -2.68 9.81 -9.15
C THR A 16 -3.57 8.64 -9.54
N ASP A 17 -2.99 7.55 -10.05
CA ASP A 17 -3.71 6.33 -10.42
C ASP A 17 -4.92 6.62 -11.33
N PRO A 18 -4.71 7.26 -12.51
CA PRO A 18 -5.81 7.69 -13.38
C PRO A 18 -6.65 6.49 -13.85
N GLN A 19 -7.97 6.62 -13.71
CA GLN A 19 -8.93 5.58 -14.06
C GLN A 19 -10.16 6.21 -14.72
N GLY A 20 -10.75 5.54 -15.70
CA GLY A 20 -11.98 5.99 -16.34
C GLY A 20 -12.15 5.54 -17.79
N MET A 21 -13.31 5.83 -18.37
CA MET A 21 -13.61 5.59 -19.78
C MET A 21 -13.36 6.87 -20.59
N TYR A 22 -12.53 6.77 -21.62
CA TYR A 22 -12.22 7.86 -22.53
C TYR A 22 -12.80 7.58 -23.89
N MET A 23 -13.23 8.62 -24.61
CA MET A 23 -13.79 8.49 -25.95
C MET A 23 -12.95 9.30 -26.94
N CYS A 24 -12.55 8.65 -28.03
CA CYS A 24 -11.90 9.28 -29.16
C CYS A 24 -12.90 9.42 -30.30
N GLN A 25 -13.15 10.66 -30.72
CA GLN A 25 -14.00 10.96 -31.86
C GLN A 25 -13.16 10.93 -33.15
N GLY A 26 -13.24 9.82 -33.88
CA GLY A 26 -12.57 9.65 -35.17
C GLY A 26 -13.41 10.22 -36.32
N ARG A 27 -12.80 10.29 -37.52
CA ARG A 27 -13.52 10.74 -38.73
C ARG A 27 -14.58 9.74 -39.21
N VAL A 28 -14.38 8.46 -38.93
CA VAL A 28 -15.23 7.36 -39.42
C VAL A 28 -16.01 6.70 -38.29
N ARG A 29 -15.36 6.48 -37.14
CA ARG A 29 -15.97 5.83 -35.97
C ARG A 29 -15.44 6.45 -34.69
N ASN A 30 -16.29 6.40 -33.67
CA ASN A 30 -15.88 6.67 -32.30
C ASN A 30 -15.30 5.39 -31.70
N SER A 31 -14.32 5.55 -30.81
CA SER A 31 -13.74 4.45 -30.04
C SER A 31 -13.71 4.83 -28.57
N SER A 32 -13.85 3.85 -27.69
CA SER A 32 -13.74 4.03 -26.25
C SER A 32 -12.53 3.28 -25.71
N LEU A 33 -11.91 3.82 -24.66
CA LEU A 33 -10.75 3.26 -23.98
C LEU A 33 -11.01 3.25 -22.48
N GLN A 34 -10.99 2.07 -21.86
CA GLN A 34 -10.96 1.93 -20.41
C GLN A 34 -9.52 2.07 -19.93
N VAL A 35 -9.24 3.14 -19.20
CA VAL A 35 -7.96 3.34 -18.54
C VAL A 35 -8.09 2.83 -17.10
N HIS A 36 -7.22 1.90 -16.73
CA HIS A 36 -7.05 1.46 -15.36
C HIS A 36 -5.56 1.49 -15.00
N TYR A 37 -5.14 2.55 -14.32
CA TYR A 37 -3.76 2.73 -13.92
C TYR A 37 -3.56 2.37 -12.45
N ARG A 38 -2.51 1.58 -12.16
CA ARG A 38 -2.09 1.21 -10.81
C ARG A 38 -0.59 1.43 -10.69
N THR A 39 -0.17 2.18 -9.69
CA THR A 39 1.23 2.21 -9.25
C THR A 39 1.41 1.23 -8.09
N SER A 40 2.46 0.39 -8.13
CA SER A 40 2.75 -0.62 -7.10
C SER A 40 3.51 -0.03 -5.91
N ASP A 41 3.93 1.22 -6.04
CA ASP A 41 5.05 1.79 -5.29
C ASP A 41 4.59 2.46 -3.98
N LYS A 42 3.28 2.45 -3.69
CA LYS A 42 2.78 2.81 -2.37
C LYS A 42 3.04 1.65 -1.42
N GLN A 43 4.27 1.59 -0.91
CA GLN A 43 4.54 0.92 0.35
C GLN A 43 3.75 1.68 1.41
N THR A 44 2.50 1.27 1.66
CA THR A 44 1.73 1.74 2.80
C THR A 44 2.52 1.31 4.03
N LEU A 45 3.37 2.20 4.54
CA LEU A 45 4.03 2.03 5.82
C LEU A 45 2.92 2.02 6.87
N LEU A 46 2.40 0.83 7.16
CA LEU A 46 1.51 0.62 8.28
C LEU A 46 2.29 1.03 9.53
N SER A 47 1.76 2.00 10.28
CA SER A 47 2.37 2.42 11.54
C SER A 47 2.52 1.21 12.46
N ASN A 48 3.63 1.12 13.22
CA ASN A 48 3.91 0.00 14.13
C ASN A 48 2.75 -0.28 15.11
N ASP A 49 2.00 0.76 15.49
CA ASP A 49 0.81 0.66 16.35
C ASP A 49 -0.32 -0.21 15.76
N GLN A 50 -0.27 -0.49 14.45
CA GLN A 50 -1.21 -1.37 13.74
C GLN A 50 -0.68 -2.80 13.56
N LEU A 51 0.62 -3.04 13.77
CA LEU A 51 1.26 -4.34 13.53
C LEU A 51 1.29 -5.26 14.75
N TYR A 52 1.27 -4.70 15.96
CA TYR A 52 1.39 -5.50 17.18
C TYR A 52 0.23 -5.22 18.12
N GLN A 53 -0.40 -6.29 18.61
CA GLN A 53 -1.17 -6.20 19.84
C GLN A 53 -0.19 -5.86 20.98
N PRO A 54 -0.45 -4.81 21.78
CA PRO A 54 0.37 -4.54 22.96
C PRO A 54 0.41 -5.79 23.83
N LEU A 55 1.62 -6.22 24.20
CA LEU A 55 1.75 -7.24 25.23
C LEU A 55 1.10 -6.67 26.49
N LYS A 56 -0.02 -7.28 26.90
CA LYS A 56 -0.66 -6.94 28.18
C LYS A 56 0.36 -7.15 29.30
N ASP A 57 0.23 -6.39 30.37
CA ASP A 57 0.95 -6.63 31.60
C ASP A 57 0.74 -8.10 31.99
N ARG A 58 1.82 -8.87 31.98
CA ARG A 58 1.80 -10.26 32.43
C ARG A 58 2.15 -10.21 33.91
N GLU A 59 1.22 -10.66 34.74
CA GLU A 59 1.45 -10.78 36.18
C GLU A 59 2.62 -11.75 36.40
N ASP A 60 3.65 -11.31 37.14
CA ASP A 60 4.86 -12.08 37.43
C ASP A 60 4.54 -13.44 38.11
N ASP A 61 3.38 -13.52 38.76
CA ASP A 61 2.83 -14.70 39.43
C ASP A 61 2.60 -15.90 38.49
N HIS A 62 2.59 -15.68 37.17
CA HIS A 62 2.45 -16.74 36.18
C HIS A 62 3.76 -17.41 35.76
N TYR A 63 4.91 -16.89 36.21
CA TYR A 63 6.20 -17.46 35.85
C TYR A 63 6.72 -18.40 36.95
N SER A 64 7.19 -19.58 36.55
CA SER A 64 7.83 -20.50 37.46
C SER A 64 9.17 -19.92 37.92
N HIS A 65 9.24 -19.41 39.15
CA HIS A 65 10.50 -18.92 39.72
C HIS A 65 11.47 -20.10 39.90
N LEU A 66 12.51 -20.16 39.07
CA LEU A 66 13.59 -21.12 39.24
C LEU A 66 14.42 -20.70 40.46
N GLN A 67 14.06 -21.24 41.63
CA GLN A 67 14.82 -21.02 42.86
C GLN A 67 16.22 -21.63 42.70
N GLY A 68 17.24 -20.77 42.77
CA GLY A 68 18.64 -21.15 42.62
C GLY A 68 19.05 -22.26 43.58
N ASN A 69 19.84 -23.20 43.05
CA ASN A 69 20.32 -24.42 43.69
C ASN A 69 20.68 -24.23 45.17
N GLN A 70 19.92 -24.82 46.08
CA GLN A 70 20.35 -24.96 47.47
C GLN A 70 21.55 -25.91 47.53
N GLN A 71 22.66 -25.41 48.09
CA GLN A 71 23.89 -26.18 48.28
C GLN A 71 23.59 -27.47 49.06
N ARG A 72 23.78 -28.63 48.42
CA ARG A 72 23.75 -29.93 49.10
C ARG A 72 24.89 -29.96 50.13
N LYS A 73 24.55 -29.93 51.42
CA LYS A 73 25.51 -30.23 52.48
C LYS A 73 25.85 -31.73 52.45
N LYS A 74 27.15 -32.02 52.60
CA LYS A 74 27.75 -33.37 52.66
C LYS A 74 27.23 -34.17 53.84
#